data_AF-A0A183I8S5-F1
#
_entry.id   AF-A0A183I8S5-F1
#
_cell.length_a   1.000
_cell.length_b   1.000
_cell.length_c   1.000
_cell.angle_alpha   90.00
_cell.angle_beta   90.00
_cell.angle_gamma   90.00
#
_symmetry.space_group_name_H-M   'P 1'
#
loop_
_entity.id
_entity.type
_entity.pdbx_description
1 polymer ?
#
loop_
_entity_poly.entity_id
_entity_poly.type
_entity_poly.pdbx_seq_one_letter_code
_entity_poly.pdbx_strand_id
1 'polypeptide(L)' 'MSREGLLDIYRRTRYFEKPYKQRRRIAYETCKAIYDEDMRRKIDFIARKNRVDPWPGQVST' A
#
# COMPACT_ATOMS: atom_id res chain seq x y z
N MET A 1 -11.13 -14.35 10.59
CA MET A 1 -11.99 -13.17 10.76
C MET A 1 -11.48 -11.90 10.07
N SER A 2 -10.38 -11.25 10.50
CA SER A 2 -9.95 -9.99 9.84
C SER A 2 -9.30 -10.17 8.45
N ARG A 3 -8.69 -11.34 8.20
CA ARG A 3 -8.01 -11.68 6.93
C ARG A 3 -8.98 -12.03 5.79
N GLU A 4 -10.21 -12.40 6.11
CA GLU A 4 -11.24 -12.85 5.17
C GLU A 4 -12.14 -11.70 4.68
N GLY A 5 -11.90 -10.47 5.13
CA GLY A 5 -12.71 -9.30 4.75
C GLY A 5 -14.15 -9.31 5.26
N LEU A 6 -14.55 -10.31 6.05
CA LEU A 6 -15.94 -10.51 6.51
C LEU A 6 -16.47 -9.31 7.30
N LEU A 7 -15.62 -8.70 8.13
CA LEU A 7 -15.94 -7.48 8.88
C LEU A 7 -16.16 -6.27 7.98
N ASP A 8 -15.42 -6.17 6.88
CA ASP A 8 -15.57 -5.09 5.91
C ASP A 8 -16.87 -5.24 5.12
N ILE A 9 -17.22 -6.47 4.73
CA ILE A 9 -18.49 -6.78 4.07
C ILE A 9 -19.65 -6.39 4.99
N TYR A 10 -19.63 -6.83 6.25
CA TYR A 10 -20.66 -6.49 7.24
C TYR A 10 -20.83 -4.97 7.44
N ARG A 11 -19.72 -4.22 7.50
CA ARG A 11 -19.75 -2.75 7.61
C ARG A 11 -20.32 -2.09 6.35
N ARG A 12 -19.99 -2.61 5.17
CA ARG A 12 -20.44 -2.09 3.87
C ARG A 12 -21.91 -2.38 3.60
N THR A 13 -22.44 -3.52 4.03
CA THR A 13 -23.84 -3.91 3.84
C THR A 13 -24.80 -3.30 4.85
N ARG A 14 -24.30 -2.62 5.89
CA ARG A 14 -25.14 -1.93 6.89
C ARG A 14 -26.02 -0.83 6.29
N TYR A 15 -25.56 -0.17 5.22
CA TYR A 15 -26.31 0.86 4.50
C TYR A 15 -26.22 0.63 2.99
N PHE A 16 -27.27 1.00 2.26
CA PHE A 16 -27.26 0.87 0.80
C PHE A 16 -26.21 1.79 0.16
N GLU A 17 -25.22 1.19 -0.49
CA GLU A 17 -24.24 1.88 -1.31
C GLU A 17 -24.73 1.96 -2.76
N LYS A 18 -24.85 3.18 -3.30
CA LYS A 18 -25.25 3.36 -4.71
C LYS A 18 -24.19 2.76 -5.64
N PRO A 19 -24.57 2.15 -6.78
CA PRO A 19 -23.64 1.43 -7.66
C PRO A 19 -22.42 2.26 -8.13
N TYR A 20 -22.60 3.56 -8.38
CA TYR A 20 -21.49 4.43 -8.79
C TYR A 20 -20.47 4.69 -7.67
N LYS A 21 -20.91 4.69 -6.40
CA LYS A 21 -20.01 4.83 -5.24
C LYS A 21 -19.18 3.57 -5.07
N GLN A 22 -19.83 2.41 -5.17
CA GLN A 22 -19.16 1.11 -5.11
C GLN A 22 -18.09 0.97 -6.20
N ARG A 23 -18.40 1.34 -7.45
CA ARG A 23 -17.41 1.31 -8.56
C ARG A 23 -16.21 2.23 -8.29
N ARG A 24 -16.44 3.46 -7.81
CA ARG A 24 -15.36 4.39 -7.46
C ARG A 24 -14.49 3.86 -6.33
N ARG A 25 -15.09 3.24 -5.31
CA ARG A 25 -14.36 2.62 -4.20
C ARG A 25 -13.48 1.48 -4.69
N ILE A 26 -14.04 0.54 -5.46
CA ILE A 26 -13.28 -0.59 -6.00
C ILE A 26 -12.09 -0.10 -6.82
N ALA A 27 -12.30 0.88 -7.71
CA ALA A 27 -11.21 1.45 -8.49
C ALA A 27 -10.09 2.03 -7.60
N TYR A 28 -10.45 2.79 -6.56
CA TYR A 28 -9.50 3.34 -5.61
C TYR A 28 -8.76 2.25 -4.81
N GLU A 29 -9.48 1.26 -4.29
CA GLU A 29 -8.92 0.14 -3.53
C GLU A 29 -7.93 -0.66 -4.38
N THR A 30 -8.24 -0.92 -5.65
CA THR A 30 -7.36 -1.62 -6.59
C THR A 30 -6.09 -0.82 -6.86
N CYS A 31 -6.20 0.48 -7.20
CA CYS A 31 -5.02 1.31 -7.47
C CYS A 31 -4.12 1.44 -6.23
N LYS A 32 -4.73 1.58 -5.05
CA LYS A 32 -3.98 1.62 -3.79
C LYS A 32 -3.24 0.30 -3.52
N ALA A 33 -3.89 -0.84 -3.74
CA ALA A 33 -3.26 -2.14 -3.53
C ALA A 33 -2.04 -2.35 -4.44
N ILE A 34 -2.15 -1.97 -5.72
CA ILE A 34 -1.03 -2.03 -6.68
C ILE A 34 0.12 -1.13 -6.22
N TYR A 35 -0.20 0.10 -5.81
CA TYR A 35 0.81 1.04 -5.31
C TYR A 35 1.52 0.52 -4.05
N ASP A 36 0.75 0.04 -3.07
CA ASP A 36 1.29 -0.48 -1.81
C ASP A 36 2.19 -1.70 -2.07
N GLU A 37 1.83 -2.57 -3.02
CA GLU A 37 2.64 -3.72 -3.44
C GLU A 37 3.97 -3.27 -4.06
N ASP A 38 3.93 -2.36 -5.05
CA ASP A 38 5.14 -1.88 -5.71
C ASP A 38 6.03 -1.06 -4.78
N MET A 39 5.45 -0.27 -3.87
CA MET A 39 6.22 0.45 -2.86
C MET A 39 6.91 -0.50 -1.89
N ARG A 40 6.26 -1.59 -1.46
CA ARG A 40 6.93 -2.62 -0.63
C ARG A 40 8.12 -3.24 -1.36
N ARG A 41 7.94 -3.64 -2.62
CA ARG A 41 9.03 -4.18 -3.45
C ARG A 41 10.19 -3.20 -3.60
N LYS A 42 9.89 -1.91 -3.79
CA LYS A 42 10.90 -0.85 -3.89
C LYS A 42 11.65 -0.66 -2.56
N ILE A 43 10.94 -0.65 -1.44
CA ILE A 43 11.53 -0.53 -0.10
C ILE A 43 12.48 -1.71 0.16
N ASP A 44 12.03 -2.93 -0.08
CA ASP A 44 12.85 -4.14 0.13
C ASP A 44 14.12 -4.14 -0.76
N PHE A 45 14.01 -3.60 -1.97
CA PHE A 45 15.15 -3.43 -2.87
C PHE A 45 16.16 -2.40 -2.33
N ILE A 46 15.68 -1.21 -1.94
CA ILE A 46 16.54 -0.11 -1.47
C ILE A 46 17.11 -0.40 -0.08
N ALA A 47 16.38 -1.10 0.78
CA ALA A 47 16.80 -1.44 2.14
C ALA A 47 18.17 -2.15 2.17
N ARG A 48 18.55 -2.87 1.12
CA ARG A 48 19.89 -3.49 0.96
C ARG A 48 21.05 -2.49 0.94
N LYS A 49 20.78 -1.23 0.58
CA LYS A 49 21.74 -0.12 0.54
C LYS A 49 21.74 0.69 1.83
N ASN A 50 20.85 0.40 2.79
CA ASN A 50 20.82 1.04 4.10
C ASN A 50 21.93 0.47 5.01
N ARG A 51 23.18 0.67 4.60
CA ARG A 51 24.39 0.27 5.33
C ARG A 51 25.23 1.51 5.63
N VAL A 52 26.14 1.41 6.59
CA VAL A 52 27.14 2.45 6.85
C VAL A 52 27.88 2.77 5.56
N ASP A 53 28.08 4.06 5.30
CA ASP A 53 28.77 4.52 4.10
C ASP A 53 30.14 3.84 4.00
N PRO A 54 30.42 3.09 2.93
CA PRO A 54 31.71 2.45 2.73
C PRO A 54 32.86 3.45 2.49
N TRP A 55 32.57 4.74 2.24
CA TRP A 55 33.59 5.76 1.98
C TRP A 55 33.57 6.93 2.99
N PRO A 56 33.82 6.67 4.28
CA PRO A 56 33.85 7.73 5.28
C PRO A 56 35.00 8.70 5.00
N GLY A 57 34.68 9.98 4.75
CA GLY A 57 35.66 11.05 4.54
C GLY A 57 35.70 11.65 3.14
N GLN A 58 34.80 11.28 2.22
CA GLN A 58 34.61 12.05 0.99
C GLN A 58 33.92 13.38 1.30
N VAL A 59 34.74 14.39 1.59
CA VAL A 59 34.31 15.79 1.68
C VAL A 59 33.95 16.24 0.26
N SER A 60 32.66 16.31 -0.07
CA SER A 60 32.22 17.06 -1.24
C SER A 60 32.17 18.53 -0.85
N THR A 61 33.13 19.31 -1.39
CA THR A 61 33.16 20.77 -1.40
C THR A 61 31.84 21.37 -1.88
#